data_AF-A0A7S0L6B2-F1
#
_entry.id   AF-A0A7S0L6B2-F1
#
_cell.length_a   1.000
_cell.length_b   1.000
_cell.length_c   1.000
_cell.angle_alpha   90.00
_cell.angle_beta   90.00
_cell.angle_gamma   90.00
#
_symmetry.space_group_name_H-M   'P 1'
#
loop_
_entity.id
_entity.type
_entity.pdbx_description
1 polymer ?
#
loop_
_entity_poly.entity_id
_entity_poly.type
_entity_poly.pdbx_seq_one_letter_code
_entity_poly.pdbx_strand_id
1 'polypeptide(L)'
;SDGESDSDGESDSDGESDSERSELQRGESDARESEAVSADGQLSTIGRRPRYRSVRTPPVDMDVLGLGTSLSMVNLFDDSEDNSPPPHERVPPSPGRRRKAVPAVATPARTPSRVHVQRKLRELTPLLYQQYNERVFDGSLPTDLQVAWNVKLLKTAGYCKFQTVGGKRVAAIDLSVKVLDSEERLRQTLAHEMCHAAQWLLDGAGRKPHCARFWHWANVFMRKLPGIKITGTHSYEIFYKFRYECEGCEKTFGRQSKSVDVAKQRCAHCHGTLRFVGALNPDGTAAKAREPSAFAKYVQTHYSTVKAATPGASHKDLMA
;
A
#
# COMPACT_ATOMS: atom_id res chain seq x y z
N SER A 1 -32.87 39.83 -64.59
CA SER A 1 -32.03 38.90 -65.33
C SER A 1 -30.65 38.99 -64.74
N ASP A 2 -30.06 38.06 -64.02
CA ASP A 2 -30.38 36.71 -63.50
C ASP A 2 -29.38 36.56 -62.31
N GLY A 3 -29.64 35.92 -61.17
CA GLY A 3 -30.06 34.53 -60.97
C GLY A 3 -28.82 33.66 -60.67
N GLU A 4 -28.96 32.67 -59.78
CA GLU A 4 -28.00 31.59 -59.41
C GLU A 4 -27.03 31.93 -58.24
N SER A 5 -27.14 31.46 -56.99
CA SER A 5 -27.68 30.24 -56.34
C SER A 5 -27.09 28.93 -56.85
N ASP A 6 -26.21 28.33 -56.05
CA ASP A 6 -26.08 26.88 -55.98
C ASP A 6 -25.91 26.41 -54.54
N SER A 7 -26.67 25.36 -54.28
CA SER A 7 -26.93 24.69 -53.02
C SER A 7 -26.82 23.22 -53.32
N ASP A 8 -25.91 22.51 -52.67
CA ASP A 8 -25.94 21.06 -52.60
C ASP A 8 -25.84 20.64 -51.15
N GLY A 9 -26.94 20.06 -50.66
CA GLY A 9 -26.98 19.27 -49.45
C GLY A 9 -26.78 17.81 -49.79
N GLU A 10 -26.11 17.08 -48.91
CA GLU A 10 -26.37 15.66 -48.72
C GLU A 10 -26.54 15.40 -47.22
N SER A 11 -27.74 14.93 -46.93
CA SER A 11 -28.19 14.28 -45.71
C SER A 11 -27.54 12.92 -45.57
N ASP A 12 -27.18 12.53 -44.34
CA ASP A 12 -27.48 11.18 -43.89
C ASP A 12 -27.86 11.19 -42.41
N SER A 13 -29.02 10.58 -42.19
CA SER A 13 -29.62 10.29 -40.89
C SER A 13 -28.92 9.07 -40.31
N ASP A 14 -28.78 9.02 -38.98
CA ASP A 14 -29.22 7.86 -38.21
C ASP A 14 -29.29 8.27 -36.73
N GLY A 15 -30.51 8.22 -36.22
CA GLY A 15 -30.82 8.41 -34.81
C GLY A 15 -30.77 7.08 -34.08
N GLU A 16 -30.11 7.07 -32.93
CA GLU A 16 -30.44 6.13 -31.86
C GLU A 16 -30.62 6.91 -30.57
N SER A 17 -31.89 7.04 -30.20
CA SER A 17 -32.38 7.44 -28.89
C SER A 17 -32.23 6.26 -27.94
N ASP A 18 -31.49 6.42 -26.85
CA ASP A 18 -31.52 5.46 -25.74
C ASP A 18 -32.09 6.16 -24.49
N SER A 19 -33.40 6.02 -24.35
CA SER A 19 -34.19 6.42 -23.20
C SER A 19 -34.08 5.38 -22.09
N GLU A 20 -33.75 5.85 -20.89
CA GLU A 20 -34.20 5.39 -19.58
C GLU A 20 -34.68 3.94 -19.40
N ARG A 21 -33.98 3.18 -18.55
CA ARG A 21 -34.66 2.25 -17.64
C ARG A 21 -33.88 2.05 -16.34
N SER A 22 -34.34 2.75 -15.31
CA SER A 22 -34.27 2.32 -13.91
C SER A 22 -35.29 1.20 -13.69
N GLU A 23 -34.94 0.17 -12.91
CA GLU A 23 -35.84 -0.65 -12.06
C GLU A 23 -34.98 -1.76 -11.43
N LEU A 24 -34.69 -1.66 -10.14
CA LEU A 24 -35.46 -2.22 -9.02
C LEU A 24 -34.87 -3.54 -8.50
N GLN A 25 -34.33 -3.38 -7.31
CA GLN A 25 -33.99 -4.36 -6.29
C GLN A 25 -35.20 -5.28 -6.02
N ARG A 26 -35.05 -6.57 -6.33
CA ARG A 26 -35.83 -7.69 -5.78
C ARG A 26 -34.77 -8.64 -5.20
N GLY A 27 -34.75 -8.95 -3.90
CA GLY A 27 -35.80 -9.68 -3.20
C GLY A 27 -35.40 -11.16 -3.21
N GLU A 28 -34.37 -11.52 -2.44
CA GLU A 28 -33.89 -12.89 -2.30
C GLU A 28 -34.70 -13.55 -1.19
N SER A 29 -35.70 -14.36 -1.58
CA SER A 29 -36.51 -15.18 -0.68
C SER A 29 -35.98 -16.62 -0.67
N ASP A 30 -35.85 -17.15 0.54
CA ASP A 30 -35.72 -18.55 0.91
C ASP A 30 -36.44 -19.51 -0.05
N ALA A 31 -35.69 -20.49 -0.55
CA ALA A 31 -36.23 -21.76 -1.03
C ALA A 31 -35.34 -22.90 -0.52
N ARG A 32 -35.87 -23.59 0.49
CA ARG A 32 -35.48 -24.92 0.92
C ARG A 32 -35.92 -25.93 -0.14
N GLU A 33 -35.02 -26.78 -0.61
CA GLU A 33 -35.30 -28.13 -1.13
C GLU A 33 -34.07 -28.99 -0.79
N SER A 34 -34.15 -29.86 0.21
CA SER A 34 -34.83 -31.16 0.28
C SER A 34 -33.87 -32.30 -0.07
N GLU A 35 -33.66 -33.15 0.93
CA GLU A 35 -32.87 -34.36 0.90
C GLU A 35 -33.49 -35.38 -0.06
N ALA A 36 -32.66 -36.01 -0.90
CA ALA A 36 -32.98 -37.26 -1.54
C ALA A 36 -31.97 -38.31 -1.09
N VAL A 37 -32.43 -39.15 -0.17
CA VAL A 37 -31.79 -40.37 0.29
C VAL A 37 -32.03 -41.46 -0.76
N SER A 38 -30.98 -42.16 -1.19
CA SER A 38 -31.11 -43.55 -1.63
C SER A 38 -29.81 -44.29 -1.43
N ALA A 39 -29.96 -45.44 -0.78
CA ALA A 39 -28.94 -46.35 -0.29
C ALA A 39 -28.64 -47.46 -1.30
N ASP A 40 -27.51 -48.13 -1.03
CA ASP A 40 -27.07 -49.44 -1.50
C ASP A 40 -26.62 -49.54 -2.98
N GLY A 41 -25.44 -50.04 -3.32
CA GLY A 41 -24.35 -50.64 -2.56
C GLY A 41 -23.40 -51.36 -3.53
N GLN A 42 -22.09 -51.31 -3.25
CA GLN A 42 -21.14 -52.44 -3.29
C GLN A 42 -19.68 -51.98 -3.42
N LEU A 43 -18.88 -52.52 -2.50
CA LEU A 43 -17.42 -52.53 -2.45
C LEU A 43 -16.81 -53.09 -3.75
N SER A 44 -15.66 -52.54 -4.16
CA SER A 44 -14.39 -53.30 -4.16
C SER A 44 -13.19 -52.49 -4.67
N THR A 45 -12.01 -52.87 -4.16
CA THR A 45 -10.65 -52.69 -4.71
C THR A 45 -9.91 -51.34 -4.54
N ILE A 46 -9.29 -51.25 -3.37
CA ILE A 46 -7.89 -50.88 -3.09
C ILE A 46 -7.00 -50.73 -4.36
N GLY A 47 -6.68 -49.50 -4.73
CA GLY A 47 -5.72 -49.13 -5.79
C GLY A 47 -4.61 -48.23 -5.25
N ARG A 48 -3.37 -48.69 -5.40
CA ARG A 48 -2.13 -48.23 -4.77
C ARG A 48 -1.74 -46.78 -5.08
N ARG A 49 -1.26 -46.06 -4.05
CA ARG A 49 -0.46 -44.82 -4.16
C ARG A 49 0.91 -45.10 -4.79
N PRO A 50 1.42 -44.25 -5.70
CA PRO A 50 2.83 -44.31 -6.10
C PRO A 50 3.72 -43.73 -5.00
N ARG A 51 4.66 -44.55 -4.51
CA ARG A 51 5.75 -44.15 -3.61
C ARG A 51 6.76 -43.31 -4.40
N TYR A 52 6.99 -42.06 -4.00
CA TYR A 52 8.15 -41.31 -4.48
C TYR A 52 9.40 -41.74 -3.69
N ARG A 53 10.44 -42.09 -4.43
CA ARG A 53 11.69 -42.67 -3.95
C ARG A 53 12.60 -41.54 -3.42
N SER A 54 12.91 -41.56 -2.13
CA SER A 54 13.93 -40.70 -1.52
C SER A 54 15.30 -41.05 -2.09
N VAL A 55 15.95 -40.08 -2.76
CA VAL A 55 17.36 -40.15 -3.13
C VAL A 55 18.14 -39.44 -2.03
N ARG A 56 19.05 -40.18 -1.39
CA ARG A 56 20.05 -39.69 -0.44
C ARG A 56 21.18 -39.01 -1.21
N THR A 57 21.57 -37.81 -0.81
CA THR A 57 22.88 -37.21 -1.14
C THR A 57 23.79 -37.24 0.09
N PRO A 58 25.10 -37.49 -0.07
CA PRO A 58 26.07 -37.54 1.03
C PRO A 58 26.54 -36.14 1.47
N PRO A 59 27.08 -36.00 2.69
CA PRO A 59 27.67 -34.75 3.16
C PRO A 59 29.08 -34.55 2.61
N VAL A 60 29.44 -33.29 2.34
CA VAL A 60 30.84 -32.88 2.13
C VAL A 60 31.34 -32.22 3.40
N ASP A 61 32.40 -32.82 3.94
CA ASP A 61 33.26 -32.30 4.99
C ASP A 61 33.91 -30.98 4.57
N MET A 62 33.98 -30.02 5.49
CA MET A 62 34.83 -28.83 5.35
C MET A 62 35.72 -28.76 6.58
N ASP A 63 36.97 -29.16 6.35
CA ASP A 63 38.02 -29.29 7.34
C ASP A 63 38.43 -27.95 7.94
N VAL A 64 38.68 -28.06 9.24
CA VAL A 64 39.36 -27.12 10.12
C VAL A 64 40.81 -26.99 9.69
N LEU A 65 41.29 -25.77 9.46
CA LEU A 65 42.72 -25.45 9.64
C LEU A 65 42.84 -24.17 10.44
N GLY A 66 43.13 -24.36 11.73
CA GLY A 66 43.75 -23.35 12.57
C GLY A 66 45.25 -23.29 12.31
N LEU A 67 45.77 -22.08 12.23
CA LEU A 67 47.17 -21.78 12.51
C LEU A 67 47.18 -20.57 13.44
N GLY A 68 47.72 -20.78 14.63
CA GLY A 68 48.00 -19.72 15.60
C GLY A 68 49.43 -19.22 15.49
N THR A 69 49.64 -18.00 15.98
CA THR A 69 50.89 -17.44 16.53
C THR A 69 50.45 -16.13 17.24
N SER A 70 50.41 -16.08 18.57
CA SER A 70 51.52 -15.71 19.47
C SER A 70 52.23 -14.41 19.09
N LEU A 71 51.97 -13.33 19.82
CA LEU A 71 52.99 -12.57 20.56
C LEU A 71 52.37 -11.38 21.30
N SER A 72 52.61 -11.38 22.61
CA SER A 72 52.47 -10.26 23.52
C SER A 72 53.60 -9.26 23.31
N MET A 73 53.27 -7.96 23.33
CA MET A 73 54.23 -6.92 23.69
C MET A 73 53.64 -5.96 24.71
N VAL A 74 54.44 -5.84 25.76
CA VAL A 74 54.47 -4.92 26.89
C VAL A 74 54.28 -3.44 26.53
N ASN A 75 53.73 -2.67 27.48
CA ASN A 75 54.14 -1.29 27.71
C ASN A 75 54.08 -0.99 29.22
N LEU A 76 55.20 -0.47 29.72
CA LEU A 76 55.56 -0.17 31.09
C LEU A 76 56.06 1.29 31.11
N PHE A 77 55.52 2.09 32.04
CA PHE A 77 56.01 3.37 32.61
C PHE A 77 56.23 4.57 31.65
N ASP A 78 56.09 5.86 32.01
CA ASP A 78 56.31 6.55 33.29
C ASP A 78 55.62 7.95 33.32
N ASP A 79 55.35 8.42 34.55
CA ASP A 79 55.07 9.76 35.13
C ASP A 79 55.82 10.96 34.48
N SER A 80 55.57 12.26 34.69
CA SER A 80 54.86 13.15 35.63
C SER A 80 54.90 14.57 34.97
N GLU A 81 54.09 15.58 35.31
CA GLU A 81 54.34 16.52 36.41
C GLU A 81 53.11 17.38 36.72
N ASP A 82 52.93 17.59 38.02
CA ASP A 82 51.97 18.41 38.75
C ASP A 82 52.43 19.89 38.78
N ASN A 83 51.50 20.84 38.63
CA ASN A 83 51.65 22.15 39.29
C ASN A 83 50.29 22.85 39.46
N SER A 84 49.73 22.79 40.68
CA SER A 84 48.61 23.63 41.14
C SER A 84 49.08 24.71 42.13
N PRO A 85 48.53 25.94 42.10
CA PRO A 85 48.53 26.86 43.23
C PRO A 85 47.16 26.93 43.99
N PRO A 86 47.14 27.48 45.23
CA PRO A 86 46.26 27.05 46.34
C PRO A 86 44.94 27.87 46.49
N PRO A 87 44.06 27.56 47.49
CA PRO A 87 42.63 27.84 47.44
C PRO A 87 42.22 29.18 48.05
N HIS A 88 41.17 29.80 47.50
CA HIS A 88 40.41 30.86 48.17
C HIS A 88 39.03 30.34 48.58
N GLU A 89 38.83 30.25 49.89
CA GLU A 89 37.55 30.03 50.57
C GLU A 89 36.48 30.99 50.05
N ARG A 90 35.37 30.44 49.52
CA ARG A 90 34.14 31.20 49.28
C ARG A 90 33.00 30.59 50.07
N VAL A 91 32.51 31.42 50.99
CA VAL A 91 31.39 31.28 51.92
C VAL A 91 30.13 30.71 51.24
N PRO A 92 29.36 29.81 51.88
CA PRO A 92 28.13 29.28 51.31
C PRO A 92 27.04 30.36 51.20
N PRO A 93 26.34 30.50 50.07
CA PRO A 93 25.16 31.35 50.00
C PRO A 93 23.95 30.70 50.70
N SER A 94 23.24 31.52 51.46
CA SER A 94 22.01 31.28 52.22
C SER A 94 20.91 30.51 51.44
N PRO A 95 19.99 29.81 52.13
CA PRO A 95 19.04 28.90 51.50
C PRO A 95 18.02 29.67 50.65
N GLY A 96 18.23 29.67 49.34
CA GLY A 96 17.28 30.14 48.35
C GLY A 96 16.08 29.20 48.24
N ARG A 97 14.89 29.75 48.43
CA ARG A 97 13.56 29.12 48.32
C ARG A 97 13.48 28.14 47.14
N ARG A 98 13.37 26.83 47.42
CA ARG A 98 13.12 25.77 46.42
C ARG A 98 11.89 26.16 45.57
N ARG A 99 12.10 26.50 44.30
CA ARG A 99 11.00 26.50 43.32
C ARG A 99 10.62 25.04 43.08
N LYS A 100 9.35 24.71 43.38
CA LYS A 100 8.80 23.37 43.08
C LYS A 100 9.00 23.10 41.59
N ALA A 101 9.69 22.01 41.26
CA ALA A 101 9.81 21.53 39.89
C ALA A 101 8.40 21.23 39.36
N VAL A 102 8.01 21.90 38.29
CA VAL A 102 6.77 21.59 37.58
C VAL A 102 7.02 20.29 36.82
N PRO A 103 6.15 19.26 36.93
CA PRO A 103 6.36 18.01 36.22
C PRO A 103 6.37 18.26 34.71
N ALA A 104 7.37 17.73 34.02
CA ALA A 104 7.48 17.79 32.57
C ALA A 104 6.25 17.07 31.97
N VAL A 105 5.37 17.85 31.33
CA VAL A 105 4.27 17.33 30.55
C VAL A 105 4.87 16.46 29.45
N ALA A 106 4.57 15.16 29.47
CA ALA A 106 5.00 14.23 28.43
C ALA A 106 4.52 14.74 27.06
N THR A 107 5.45 15.16 26.21
CA THR A 107 5.12 15.53 24.83
C THR A 107 4.54 14.30 24.11
N PRO A 108 3.37 14.42 23.47
CA PRO A 108 2.77 13.30 22.76
C PRO A 108 3.71 12.80 21.67
N ALA A 109 3.83 11.47 21.56
CA ALA A 109 4.68 10.81 20.57
C ALA A 109 4.34 11.34 19.17
N ARG A 110 5.34 11.88 18.47
CA ARG A 110 5.18 12.46 17.14
C ARG A 110 4.80 11.34 16.16
N THR A 111 3.63 11.45 15.53
CA THR A 111 3.21 10.47 14.52
C THR A 111 4.25 10.40 13.39
N PRO A 112 4.65 9.19 12.96
CA PRO A 112 5.66 9.04 11.93
C PRO A 112 5.16 9.64 10.61
N SER A 113 6.06 10.28 9.87
CA SER A 113 5.70 10.85 8.57
C SER A 113 5.32 9.74 7.58
N ARG A 114 4.40 10.04 6.66
CA ARG A 114 3.97 9.09 5.60
C ARG A 114 5.17 8.55 4.80
N VAL A 115 6.18 9.38 4.56
CA VAL A 115 7.41 8.99 3.85
C VAL A 115 8.19 7.95 4.64
N HIS A 116 8.33 8.14 5.95
CA HIS A 116 9.01 7.17 6.82
C HIS A 116 8.26 5.85 6.87
N VAL A 117 6.93 5.90 7.05
CA VAL A 117 6.07 4.70 7.03
C VAL A 117 6.23 3.96 5.69
N GLN A 118 6.13 4.67 4.57
CA GLN A 118 6.26 4.05 3.25
C GLN A 118 7.63 3.42 3.00
N ARG A 119 8.71 4.05 3.46
CA ARG A 119 10.04 3.45 3.39
C ARG A 119 10.09 2.15 4.19
N LYS A 120 9.61 2.15 5.44
CA LYS A 120 9.55 0.95 6.29
C LYS A 120 8.74 -0.17 5.63
N LEU A 121 7.57 0.14 5.06
CA LEU A 121 6.73 -0.86 4.38
C LEU A 121 7.43 -1.47 3.16
N ARG A 122 8.15 -0.66 2.37
CA ARG A 122 8.92 -1.14 1.22
C ARG A 122 10.06 -2.07 1.62
N GLU A 123 10.81 -1.70 2.66
CA GLU A 123 11.90 -2.53 3.22
C GLU A 123 11.37 -3.85 3.78
N LEU A 124 10.19 -3.82 4.40
CA LEU A 124 9.58 -5.00 5.01
C LEU A 124 8.93 -5.95 3.99
N THR A 125 8.49 -5.44 2.84
CA THR A 125 7.79 -6.23 1.81
C THR A 125 8.54 -7.49 1.35
N PRO A 126 9.81 -7.41 0.89
CA PRO A 126 10.54 -8.61 0.45
C PRO A 126 10.76 -9.61 1.59
N LEU A 127 11.00 -9.13 2.82
CA LEU A 127 11.18 -9.98 4.00
C LEU A 127 9.90 -10.76 4.31
N LEU A 128 8.74 -10.09 4.29
CA LEU A 128 7.45 -10.74 4.48
C LEU A 128 7.15 -11.72 3.36
N TYR A 129 7.41 -11.35 2.10
CA TYR A 129 7.19 -12.23 0.96
C TYR A 129 7.98 -13.53 1.11
N GLN A 130 9.28 -13.44 1.40
CA GLN A 130 10.13 -14.61 1.60
C GLN A 130 9.64 -15.45 2.77
N GLN A 131 9.39 -14.82 3.92
CA GLN A 131 8.88 -15.51 5.11
C GLN A 131 7.57 -16.24 4.83
N TYR A 132 6.66 -15.61 4.10
CA TYR A 132 5.37 -16.21 3.75
C TYR A 132 5.53 -17.33 2.74
N ASN A 133 6.42 -17.18 1.75
CA ASN A 133 6.73 -18.24 0.78
C ASN A 133 7.25 -19.49 1.49
N GLU A 134 8.26 -19.34 2.35
CA GLU A 134 8.85 -20.44 3.11
C GLU A 134 7.85 -21.09 4.05
N ARG A 135 7.13 -20.29 4.85
CA ARG A 135 6.25 -20.84 5.89
C ARG A 135 4.97 -21.41 5.31
N VAL A 136 4.32 -20.73 4.38
CA VAL A 136 2.96 -21.09 3.92
C VAL A 136 2.98 -21.98 2.70
N PHE A 137 3.84 -21.65 1.74
CA PHE A 137 3.89 -22.29 0.42
C PHE A 137 5.09 -23.25 0.29
N ASP A 138 5.79 -23.51 1.39
CA ASP A 138 6.95 -24.41 1.47
C ASP A 138 8.04 -24.06 0.43
N GLY A 139 8.20 -22.76 0.14
CA GLY A 139 9.15 -22.25 -0.85
C GLY A 139 8.74 -22.47 -2.32
N SER A 140 7.49 -22.88 -2.58
CA SER A 140 7.03 -23.25 -3.94
C SER A 140 6.72 -22.06 -4.83
N LEU A 141 6.51 -20.85 -4.29
CA LEU A 141 6.36 -19.66 -5.13
C LEU A 141 7.74 -19.18 -5.63
N PRO A 142 7.83 -18.59 -6.83
CA PRO A 142 9.10 -18.10 -7.36
C PRO A 142 9.74 -17.05 -6.42
N THR A 143 11.01 -17.24 -6.07
CA THR A 143 11.74 -16.30 -5.22
C THR A 143 11.90 -14.91 -5.85
N ASP A 144 11.84 -14.85 -7.17
CA ASP A 144 11.92 -13.65 -8.00
C ASP A 144 10.55 -13.11 -8.44
N LEU A 145 9.45 -13.58 -7.84
CA LEU A 145 8.11 -13.07 -8.13
C LEU A 145 8.06 -11.55 -7.91
N GLN A 146 7.66 -10.81 -8.94
CA GLN A 146 7.63 -9.35 -8.88
C GLN A 146 6.59 -8.85 -7.88
N VAL A 147 7.03 -8.20 -6.81
CA VAL A 147 6.17 -7.45 -5.88
C VAL A 147 6.51 -5.96 -5.99
N ALA A 148 5.65 -5.19 -6.67
CA ALA A 148 5.90 -3.79 -7.01
C ALA A 148 4.98 -2.82 -6.26
N TRP A 149 5.50 -1.64 -5.92
CA TRP A 149 4.72 -0.58 -5.29
C TRP A 149 4.15 0.38 -6.34
N ASN A 150 2.83 0.39 -6.48
CA ASN A 150 2.11 1.13 -7.52
C ASN A 150 1.38 2.36 -6.96
N VAL A 151 1.75 3.55 -7.45
CA VAL A 151 1.14 4.84 -7.05
C VAL A 151 -0.23 5.09 -7.67
N LYS A 152 -0.57 4.36 -8.74
CA LYS A 152 -1.85 4.46 -9.47
C LYS A 152 -2.92 3.53 -8.90
N LEU A 153 -2.56 2.60 -8.01
CA LEU A 153 -3.52 1.71 -7.34
C LEU A 153 -4.21 2.49 -6.21
N LEU A 154 -5.33 3.15 -6.51
CA LEU A 154 -5.98 4.09 -5.58
C LEU A 154 -7.19 3.53 -4.84
N LYS A 155 -7.81 2.46 -5.37
CA LYS A 155 -9.06 1.89 -4.87
C LYS A 155 -8.87 0.60 -4.08
N THR A 156 -7.82 -0.17 -4.39
CA THR A 156 -7.49 -1.43 -3.74
C THR A 156 -6.12 -1.33 -3.07
N ALA A 157 -5.90 -2.15 -2.05
CA ALA A 157 -4.63 -2.21 -1.32
C ALA A 157 -3.57 -3.04 -2.08
N GLY A 158 -4.02 -4.09 -2.75
CA GLY A 158 -3.20 -5.00 -3.56
C GLY A 158 -3.92 -5.38 -4.86
N TYR A 159 -3.16 -5.96 -5.78
CA TYR A 159 -3.67 -6.58 -6.99
C TYR A 159 -2.68 -7.61 -7.55
N CYS A 160 -3.11 -8.86 -7.70
CA CYS A 160 -2.34 -9.90 -8.37
C CYS A 160 -2.66 -9.96 -9.88
N LYS A 161 -1.63 -9.82 -10.70
CA LYS A 161 -1.66 -9.95 -12.16
C LYS A 161 -1.37 -11.39 -12.55
N PHE A 162 -2.10 -11.91 -13.53
CA PHE A 162 -1.90 -13.25 -14.08
C PHE A 162 -1.55 -13.18 -15.56
N GLN A 163 -0.48 -13.84 -15.97
CA GLN A 163 -0.03 -13.90 -17.35
C GLN A 163 0.39 -15.32 -17.74
N THR A 164 0.34 -15.62 -19.03
CA THR A 164 0.93 -16.82 -19.61
C THR A 164 1.94 -16.40 -20.66
N VAL A 165 3.22 -16.69 -20.44
CA VAL A 165 4.32 -16.31 -21.34
C VAL A 165 4.98 -17.60 -21.82
N GLY A 166 4.99 -17.84 -23.14
CA GLY A 166 5.56 -19.06 -23.72
C GLY A 166 4.95 -20.36 -23.15
N GLY A 167 3.63 -20.36 -22.88
CA GLY A 167 2.94 -21.50 -22.26
C GLY A 167 3.15 -21.67 -20.75
N LYS A 168 4.02 -20.87 -20.12
CA LYS A 168 4.27 -20.90 -18.67
C LYS A 168 3.46 -19.84 -17.95
N ARG A 169 2.90 -20.20 -16.80
CA ARG A 169 2.15 -19.28 -15.94
C ARG A 169 3.09 -18.38 -15.16
N VAL A 170 2.80 -17.08 -15.18
CA VAL A 170 3.53 -16.03 -14.46
C VAL A 170 2.54 -15.20 -13.66
N ALA A 171 2.95 -14.75 -12.47
CA ALA A 171 2.19 -13.80 -11.67
C ALA A 171 3.07 -12.65 -11.19
N ALA A 172 2.45 -11.50 -10.92
CA ALA A 172 3.08 -10.35 -10.29
C ALA A 172 2.10 -9.68 -9.33
N ILE A 173 2.58 -9.10 -8.24
CA ILE A 173 1.76 -8.45 -7.22
C ILE A 173 2.06 -6.95 -7.24
N ASP A 174 1.01 -6.14 -7.37
CA ASP A 174 1.07 -4.70 -7.14
C ASP A 174 0.52 -4.35 -5.77
N LEU A 175 1.23 -3.49 -5.03
CA LEU A 175 0.83 -2.98 -3.72
C LEU A 175 0.61 -1.46 -3.79
N SER A 176 -0.46 -0.97 -3.16
CA SER A 176 -0.83 0.44 -3.19
C SER A 176 0.01 1.28 -2.23
N VAL A 177 0.70 2.28 -2.77
CA VAL A 177 1.39 3.32 -1.98
C VAL A 177 0.40 4.20 -1.21
N LYS A 178 -0.86 4.30 -1.65
CA LYS A 178 -1.82 5.22 -1.02
C LYS A 178 -2.72 4.56 0.01
N VAL A 179 -3.03 3.28 -0.16
CA VAL A 179 -3.95 2.52 0.70
C VAL A 179 -3.20 1.79 1.82
N LEU A 180 -1.98 1.30 1.56
CA LEU A 180 -1.16 0.65 2.59
C LEU A 180 -0.39 1.71 3.39
N ASP A 181 -0.86 1.98 4.60
CA ASP A 181 -0.29 2.97 5.53
C ASP A 181 0.08 2.38 6.89
N SER A 182 -0.03 1.06 7.05
CA SER A 182 0.39 0.34 8.26
C SER A 182 0.98 -1.01 7.93
N GLU A 183 1.78 -1.52 8.87
CA GLU A 183 2.41 -2.84 8.77
C GLU A 183 1.38 -3.97 8.77
N GLU A 184 0.32 -3.83 9.55
CA GLU A 184 -0.79 -4.78 9.61
C GLU A 184 -1.51 -4.89 8.26
N ARG A 185 -1.84 -3.76 7.64
CA ARG A 185 -2.47 -3.74 6.31
C ARG A 185 -1.58 -4.38 5.26
N LEU A 186 -0.27 -4.11 5.29
CA LEU A 186 0.70 -4.74 4.40
C LEU A 186 0.69 -6.26 4.58
N ARG A 187 0.78 -6.74 5.83
CA ARG A 187 0.81 -8.18 6.13
C ARG A 187 -0.41 -8.92 5.58
N GLN A 188 -1.60 -8.39 5.85
CA GLN A 188 -2.87 -9.00 5.41
C GLN A 188 -3.05 -8.93 3.89
N THR A 189 -2.74 -7.77 3.28
CA THR A 189 -2.85 -7.58 1.83
C THR A 189 -1.88 -8.48 1.08
N LEU A 190 -0.61 -8.51 1.48
CA LEU A 190 0.39 -9.35 0.83
C LEU A 190 0.01 -10.84 0.93
N ALA A 191 -0.48 -11.28 2.09
CA ALA A 191 -0.96 -12.64 2.28
C ALA A 191 -2.09 -13.00 1.30
N HIS A 192 -3.08 -12.12 1.14
CA HIS A 192 -4.19 -12.29 0.20
C HIS A 192 -3.71 -12.37 -1.25
N GLU A 193 -2.85 -11.44 -1.68
CA GLU A 193 -2.34 -11.45 -3.04
C GLU A 193 -1.44 -12.67 -3.32
N MET A 194 -0.71 -13.18 -2.31
CA MET A 194 0.05 -14.42 -2.43
C MET A 194 -0.85 -15.65 -2.56
N CYS A 195 -2.02 -15.69 -1.91
CA CYS A 195 -3.03 -16.73 -2.14
C CYS A 195 -3.55 -16.71 -3.59
N HIS A 196 -3.72 -15.51 -4.16
CA HIS A 196 -4.03 -15.35 -5.59
C HIS A 196 -2.90 -15.85 -6.49
N ALA A 197 -1.64 -15.55 -6.17
CA ALA A 197 -0.50 -16.07 -6.91
C ALA A 197 -0.41 -17.61 -6.84
N ALA A 198 -0.61 -18.19 -5.65
CA ALA A 198 -0.55 -19.63 -5.43
C ALA A 198 -1.63 -20.40 -6.19
N GLN A 199 -2.89 -19.94 -6.19
CA GLN A 199 -3.94 -20.59 -6.99
C GLN A 199 -3.59 -20.61 -8.48
N TRP A 200 -2.90 -19.58 -8.98
CA TRP A 200 -2.58 -19.45 -10.39
C TRP A 200 -1.36 -20.29 -10.77
N LEU A 201 -0.29 -20.18 -9.98
CA LEU A 201 1.01 -20.79 -10.26
C LEU A 201 1.09 -22.24 -9.83
N LEU A 202 0.59 -22.58 -8.64
CA LEU A 202 0.75 -23.90 -8.04
C LEU A 202 -0.40 -24.84 -8.42
N ASP A 203 -1.65 -24.37 -8.30
CA ASP A 203 -2.83 -25.20 -8.59
C ASP A 203 -3.22 -25.22 -10.06
N GLY A 204 -2.66 -24.32 -10.89
CA GLY A 204 -3.10 -24.16 -12.27
C GLY A 204 -4.58 -23.73 -12.39
N ALA A 205 -5.15 -23.13 -11.35
CA ALA A 205 -6.55 -22.72 -11.34
C ALA A 205 -6.83 -21.54 -12.27
N GLY A 206 -8.10 -21.30 -12.58
CA GLY A 206 -8.53 -20.14 -13.38
C GLY A 206 -8.35 -18.81 -12.64
N ARG A 207 -8.68 -17.70 -13.33
CA ARG A 207 -8.57 -16.33 -12.80
C ARG A 207 -9.76 -15.92 -11.91
N LYS A 208 -10.65 -16.86 -11.58
CA LYS A 208 -11.84 -16.59 -10.75
C LYS A 208 -11.38 -16.06 -9.38
N PRO A 209 -11.85 -14.89 -8.95
CA PRO A 209 -11.51 -14.37 -7.63
C PRO A 209 -12.08 -15.29 -6.54
N HIS A 210 -11.33 -15.44 -5.45
CA HIS A 210 -11.72 -16.16 -4.23
C HIS A 210 -12.36 -17.54 -4.46
N CYS A 211 -11.84 -18.28 -5.44
CA CYS A 211 -12.31 -19.63 -5.71
C CYS A 211 -11.89 -20.62 -4.60
N ALA A 212 -12.29 -21.89 -4.70
CA ALA A 212 -11.94 -22.91 -3.71
C ALA A 212 -10.42 -23.02 -3.46
N ARG A 213 -9.60 -22.84 -4.50
CA ARG A 213 -8.12 -22.86 -4.39
C ARG A 213 -7.57 -21.64 -3.65
N PHE A 214 -8.14 -20.46 -3.86
CA PHE A 214 -7.80 -19.30 -3.05
C PHE A 214 -8.08 -19.57 -1.56
N TRP A 215 -9.28 -20.06 -1.23
CA TRP A 215 -9.66 -20.32 0.16
C TRP A 215 -8.86 -21.45 0.79
N HIS A 216 -8.44 -22.45 0.00
CA HIS A 216 -7.49 -23.45 0.45
C HIS A 216 -6.21 -22.80 0.98
N TRP A 217 -5.54 -21.97 0.17
CA TRP A 217 -4.33 -21.27 0.59
C TRP A 217 -4.57 -20.28 1.72
N ALA A 218 -5.68 -19.56 1.71
CA ALA A 218 -6.04 -18.64 2.79
C ALA A 218 -6.15 -19.38 4.14
N ASN A 219 -6.76 -20.56 4.15
CA ASN A 219 -6.88 -21.39 5.34
C ASN A 219 -5.54 -21.99 5.78
N VAL A 220 -4.63 -22.32 4.86
CA VAL A 220 -3.25 -22.69 5.21
C VAL A 220 -2.55 -21.51 5.89
N PHE A 221 -2.70 -20.31 5.33
CA PHE A 221 -2.12 -19.07 5.86
C PHE A 221 -2.59 -18.78 7.29
N MET A 222 -3.91 -18.75 7.52
CA MET A 222 -4.51 -18.45 8.82
C MET A 222 -4.16 -19.50 9.89
N ARG A 223 -3.92 -20.76 9.50
CA ARG A 223 -3.43 -21.79 10.42
C ARG A 223 -1.95 -21.66 10.75
N LYS A 224 -1.09 -21.41 9.75
CA LYS A 224 0.36 -21.35 9.95
C LYS A 224 0.85 -20.03 10.56
N LEU A 225 0.10 -18.94 10.39
CA LEU A 225 0.45 -17.61 10.87
C LEU A 225 -0.71 -16.98 11.67
N PRO A 226 -0.78 -17.28 12.99
CA PRO A 226 -1.74 -16.64 13.88
C PRO A 226 -1.59 -15.11 13.85
N GLY A 227 -2.71 -14.39 13.66
CA GLY A 227 -2.72 -12.93 13.52
C GLY A 227 -2.87 -12.43 12.08
N ILE A 228 -2.76 -13.30 11.08
CA ILE A 228 -3.18 -12.99 9.72
C ILE A 228 -4.64 -13.41 9.54
N LYS A 229 -5.47 -12.46 9.11
CA LYS A 229 -6.87 -12.71 8.74
C LYS A 229 -7.05 -12.37 7.26
N ILE A 230 -7.35 -13.39 6.46
CA ILE A 230 -7.63 -13.22 5.03
C ILE A 230 -9.14 -13.26 4.84
N THR A 231 -9.67 -12.21 4.23
CA THR A 231 -11.07 -12.06 3.86
C THR A 231 -11.21 -12.04 2.34
N GLY A 232 -12.41 -12.29 1.81
CA GLY A 232 -12.67 -12.17 0.37
C GLY A 232 -12.53 -10.72 -0.13
N THR A 233 -12.70 -9.72 0.72
CA THR A 233 -12.45 -8.33 0.35
C THR A 233 -11.62 -7.64 1.42
N HIS A 234 -10.69 -6.79 1.00
CA HIS A 234 -10.00 -5.87 1.90
C HIS A 234 -10.88 -4.64 2.13
N SER A 235 -11.62 -4.60 3.23
CA SER A 235 -12.38 -3.42 3.66
C SER A 235 -11.52 -2.54 4.58
N TYR A 236 -10.51 -1.86 4.02
CA TYR A 236 -9.78 -0.85 4.78
C TYR A 236 -10.51 0.49 4.71
N GLU A 237 -10.58 1.19 5.84
CA GLU A 237 -10.98 2.60 5.83
C GLU A 237 -9.85 3.42 5.18
N ILE A 238 -10.08 3.85 3.94
CA ILE A 238 -9.14 4.67 3.19
C ILE A 238 -9.30 6.11 3.64
N PHE A 239 -8.29 6.63 4.33
CA PHE A 239 -8.26 8.03 4.69
C PHE A 239 -8.03 8.91 3.45
N TYR A 240 -8.95 9.86 3.21
CA TYR A 240 -8.84 10.85 2.14
C TYR A 240 -8.60 12.24 2.70
N LYS A 241 -7.46 12.82 2.36
CA LYS A 241 -7.08 14.16 2.83
C LYS A 241 -8.06 15.24 2.40
N PHE A 242 -8.58 15.21 1.18
CA PHE A 242 -9.44 16.26 0.64
C PHE A 242 -10.86 15.75 0.51
N ARG A 243 -11.83 16.41 1.14
CA ARG A 243 -13.23 16.02 1.14
C ARG A 243 -14.08 17.02 0.36
N TYR A 244 -15.01 16.48 -0.41
CA TYR A 244 -15.95 17.22 -1.24
C TYR A 244 -17.36 16.69 -0.97
N GLU A 245 -18.34 17.52 -1.22
CA GLU A 245 -19.75 17.21 -1.03
C GLU A 245 -20.57 17.83 -2.14
N CYS A 246 -21.60 17.13 -2.59
CA CYS A 246 -22.55 17.71 -3.54
C CYS A 246 -23.61 18.51 -2.79
N GLU A 247 -23.89 19.72 -3.25
CA GLU A 247 -24.92 20.58 -2.66
C GLU A 247 -26.35 20.13 -3.02
N GLY A 248 -26.51 19.37 -4.11
CA GLY A 248 -27.83 18.91 -4.55
C GLY A 248 -28.27 17.57 -3.97
N CYS A 249 -27.35 16.63 -3.74
CA CYS A 249 -27.69 15.29 -3.23
C CYS A 249 -26.91 14.89 -1.96
N GLU A 250 -26.17 15.82 -1.36
CA GLU A 250 -25.46 15.66 -0.08
C GLU A 250 -24.40 14.53 -0.06
N LYS A 251 -24.13 13.90 -1.21
CA LYS A 251 -23.15 12.82 -1.30
C LYS A 251 -21.74 13.37 -1.08
N THR A 252 -21.06 12.84 -0.06
CA THR A 252 -19.66 13.17 0.22
C THR A 252 -18.70 12.20 -0.45
N PHE A 253 -17.56 12.68 -0.92
CA PHE A 253 -16.50 11.83 -1.45
C PHE A 253 -15.11 12.42 -1.17
N GLY A 254 -14.14 11.52 -1.08
CA GLY A 254 -12.75 11.85 -0.77
C GLY A 254 -11.82 11.82 -1.98
N ARG A 255 -10.73 12.59 -1.90
CA ARG A 255 -9.57 12.57 -2.80
C ARG A 255 -8.26 12.67 -2.01
N GLN A 256 -7.22 12.05 -2.55
CA GLN A 256 -5.86 12.09 -1.97
C GLN A 256 -5.12 13.40 -2.28
N SER A 257 -5.54 14.11 -3.34
CA SER A 257 -5.02 15.40 -3.79
C SER A 257 -6.17 16.40 -3.95
N LYS A 258 -5.88 17.71 -3.91
CA LYS A 258 -6.84 18.78 -4.19
C LYS A 258 -7.07 18.90 -5.70
N SER A 259 -7.58 17.85 -6.32
CA SER A 259 -7.67 17.73 -7.79
C SER A 259 -9.05 18.04 -8.35
N VAL A 260 -10.05 18.28 -7.49
CA VAL A 260 -11.40 18.61 -7.96
C VAL A 260 -11.54 20.11 -8.06
N ASP A 261 -11.78 20.57 -9.28
CA ASP A 261 -12.14 21.95 -9.58
C ASP A 261 -13.67 22.07 -9.51
N VAL A 262 -14.16 22.62 -8.41
CA VAL A 262 -15.59 22.79 -8.13
C VAL A 262 -16.31 23.67 -9.15
N ALA A 263 -15.59 24.55 -9.86
CA ALA A 263 -16.19 25.40 -10.88
C ALA A 263 -16.48 24.61 -12.17
N LYS A 264 -15.60 23.67 -12.53
CA LYS A 264 -15.67 22.92 -13.79
C LYS A 264 -16.34 21.56 -13.64
N GLN A 265 -16.16 20.90 -12.50
CA GLN A 265 -16.63 19.54 -12.27
C GLN A 265 -17.97 19.53 -11.54
N ARG A 266 -18.76 18.48 -11.79
CA ARG A 266 -20.11 18.30 -11.23
C ARG A 266 -20.25 16.94 -10.57
N CYS A 267 -21.28 16.79 -9.75
CA CYS A 267 -21.59 15.53 -9.10
C CYS A 267 -21.89 14.44 -10.14
N ALA A 268 -21.24 13.28 -10.03
CA ALA A 268 -21.44 12.18 -10.95
C ALA A 268 -22.81 11.49 -10.84
N HIS A 269 -23.62 11.85 -9.84
CA HIS A 269 -24.93 11.23 -9.60
C HIS A 269 -26.10 12.15 -9.97
N CYS A 270 -26.05 13.43 -9.61
CA CYS A 270 -27.14 14.37 -9.85
C CYS A 270 -26.73 15.59 -10.68
N HIS A 271 -25.48 15.62 -11.18
CA HIS A 271 -24.91 16.75 -11.93
C HIS A 271 -24.90 18.10 -11.18
N GLY A 272 -25.23 18.11 -9.89
CA GLY A 272 -25.21 19.30 -9.05
C GLY A 272 -23.80 19.83 -8.76
N THR A 273 -23.76 21.06 -8.23
CA THR A 273 -22.53 21.75 -7.82
C THR A 273 -21.85 21.01 -6.67
N LEU A 274 -20.53 21.09 -6.66
CA LEU A 274 -19.68 20.48 -5.65
C LEU A 274 -19.12 21.57 -4.73
N ARG A 275 -19.16 21.35 -3.42
CA ARG A 275 -18.47 22.17 -2.44
C ARG A 275 -17.23 21.46 -1.91
N PHE A 276 -16.17 22.22 -1.67
CA PHE A 276 -14.98 21.72 -1.00
C PHE A 276 -15.17 21.83 0.52
N VAL A 277 -15.26 20.69 1.20
CA VAL A 277 -15.49 20.64 2.66
C VAL A 277 -14.21 21.00 3.41
N GLY A 278 -13.07 20.51 2.95
CA GLY A 278 -11.79 20.84 3.57
C GLY A 278 -10.70 19.81 3.35
N ALA A 279 -9.50 20.17 3.82
CA ALA A 279 -8.42 19.22 4.01
C ALA A 279 -8.51 18.69 5.44
N LEU A 280 -8.64 17.39 5.62
CA LEU A 280 -8.70 16.73 6.92
C LEU A 280 -7.37 16.05 7.24
N ASN A 281 -7.14 15.82 8.53
CA ASN A 281 -6.12 14.93 9.07
C ASN A 281 -6.74 13.54 9.33
N PRO A 282 -5.93 12.48 9.50
CA PRO A 282 -6.43 11.12 9.80
C PRO A 282 -7.33 11.03 11.03
N ASP A 283 -7.19 11.96 11.98
CA ASP A 283 -8.03 12.08 13.19
C ASP A 283 -9.37 12.80 12.94
N GLY A 284 -9.69 13.13 11.68
CA GLY A 284 -10.91 13.86 11.29
C GLY A 284 -10.85 15.36 11.52
N THR A 285 -9.78 15.89 12.13
CA THR A 285 -9.63 17.33 12.36
C THR A 285 -9.28 18.07 11.08
N ALA A 286 -9.62 19.36 10.99
CA ALA A 286 -9.20 20.20 9.87
C ALA A 286 -7.67 20.31 9.84
N ALA A 287 -7.07 19.93 8.71
CA ALA A 287 -5.65 20.10 8.47
C ALA A 287 -5.34 21.60 8.41
N LYS A 288 -4.55 22.08 9.39
CA LYS A 288 -4.12 23.48 9.43
C LYS A 288 -3.47 23.85 8.10
N ALA A 289 -3.94 24.95 7.49
CA ALA A 289 -3.27 25.54 6.34
C ALA A 289 -1.85 25.89 6.77
N ARG A 290 -0.86 25.24 6.14
CA ARG A 290 0.53 25.63 6.34
C ARG A 290 0.76 26.89 5.53
N GLU A 291 1.29 27.92 6.19
CA GLU A 291 1.86 29.08 5.54
C GLU A 291 2.79 28.61 4.39
N PRO A 292 2.71 29.22 3.20
CA PRO A 292 3.63 28.89 2.12
C PRO A 292 5.06 29.07 2.63
N SER A 293 5.94 28.11 2.32
CA SER A 293 7.36 28.23 2.69
C SER A 293 7.97 29.49 2.08
N ALA A 294 9.09 29.98 2.64
CA ALA A 294 9.80 31.14 2.07
C ALA A 294 10.11 30.93 0.58
N PHE A 295 10.51 29.71 0.18
CA PHE A 295 10.70 29.34 -1.21
C PHE A 295 9.40 29.40 -2.03
N ALA A 296 8.28 28.88 -1.50
CA ALA A 296 7.00 28.94 -2.20
C ALA A 296 6.52 30.38 -2.39
N LYS A 297 6.72 31.26 -1.39
CA LYS A 297 6.44 32.70 -1.51
C LYS A 297 7.32 33.33 -2.58
N TYR A 298 8.63 33.06 -2.55
CA TYR A 298 9.59 33.55 -3.56
C TYR A 298 9.18 33.13 -4.98
N VAL A 299 8.91 31.85 -5.20
CA VAL A 299 8.44 31.35 -6.51
C VAL A 299 7.16 32.06 -6.91
N GLN A 300 6.19 32.21 -6.01
CA GLN A 300 4.93 32.89 -6.33
C GLN A 300 5.14 34.35 -6.75
N THR A 301 6.09 35.06 -6.13
CA THR A 301 6.40 36.47 -6.45
C THR A 301 7.15 36.60 -7.77
N HIS A 302 8.10 35.70 -8.07
CA HIS A 302 9.02 35.88 -9.18
C HIS A 302 8.67 35.07 -10.44
N TYR A 303 7.83 34.03 -10.34
CA TYR A 303 7.58 33.10 -11.44
C TYR A 303 6.98 33.75 -12.68
N SER A 304 6.04 34.70 -12.53
CA SER A 304 5.45 35.42 -13.66
C SER A 304 6.49 36.25 -14.42
N THR A 305 7.37 36.94 -13.70
CA THR A 305 8.46 37.72 -14.27
C THR A 305 9.45 36.84 -15.03
N VAL A 306 9.87 35.72 -14.43
CA VAL A 306 10.80 34.80 -15.08
C VAL A 306 10.16 34.19 -16.34
N LYS A 307 8.89 33.76 -16.25
CA LYS A 307 8.15 33.20 -17.39
C LYS A 307 7.97 34.22 -18.53
N ALA A 308 7.76 35.49 -18.20
CA ALA A 308 7.68 36.55 -19.20
C ALA A 308 9.06 36.85 -19.85
N ALA A 309 10.13 36.79 -19.06
CA ALA A 309 11.51 37.00 -19.53
C ALA A 309 12.08 35.82 -20.34
N THR A 310 11.48 34.62 -20.22
CA THR A 310 11.85 33.43 -21.00
C THR A 310 10.63 32.83 -21.71
N PRO A 311 10.15 33.48 -22.79
CA PRO A 311 9.07 32.95 -23.61
C PRO A 311 9.46 31.58 -24.19
N GLY A 312 8.60 30.57 -24.01
CA GLY A 312 8.82 29.21 -24.53
C GLY A 312 9.53 28.25 -23.57
N ALA A 313 10.09 28.72 -22.45
CA ALA A 313 10.66 27.83 -21.43
C ALA A 313 9.56 26.99 -20.75
N SER A 314 9.82 25.70 -20.55
CA SER A 314 8.88 24.83 -19.85
C SER A 314 8.93 25.11 -18.34
N HIS A 315 7.87 24.74 -17.61
CA HIS A 315 7.87 24.85 -16.14
C HIS A 315 9.07 24.14 -15.50
N LYS A 316 9.55 23.04 -16.10
CA LYS A 316 10.72 22.31 -15.62
C LYS A 316 11.99 23.15 -15.77
N ASP A 317 12.14 23.86 -16.89
CA ASP A 317 13.32 24.68 -17.17
C ASP A 317 13.35 25.93 -16.30
N LEU A 318 12.17 26.46 -15.94
CA LEU A 318 12.03 27.59 -15.02
C LEU A 318 12.27 27.24 -13.54
N MET A 319 12.26 25.95 -13.20
CA MET A 319 12.39 25.43 -11.83
C MET A 319 13.69 24.65 -11.60
N ALA A 320 14.53 24.55 -12.63
CA ALA A 320 15.86 23.92 -12.57
C ALA A 320 16.87 24.87 -11.94
#